data_AF-A0A7S4MS02-F1
#
_entry.id   AF-A0A7S4MS02-F1
#
_cell.length_a   1.000
_cell.length_b   1.000
_cell.length_c   1.000
_cell.angle_alpha   90.00
_cell.angle_beta   90.00
_cell.angle_gamma   90.00
#
_symmetry.space_group_name_H-M   'P 1'
#
loop_
_entity.id
_entity.type
_entity.pdbx_description
1 polymer ?
#
loop_
_entity_poly.entity_id
_entity_poly.type
_entity_poly.pdbx_seq_one_letter_code
_entity_poly.pdbx_strand_id
1 'polypeptide(L)'
;MKRQERRSVGANRRSDRHSVSLKAILYAAVAIALIIVVVAHYTFAQQSSVAQAGVAASKSKSKSSLANSDVVIDHSSKSDDLLGRTIRSKAEVDESNGIQREKYHIVFSTDCSAYQHWQSYVLFYSALKIGQPGYVTRIASGCSEKEEKAEVEWHNKHIRGPMSDKFGIHLTPHFSSVKKDGEIVGDYEFFNKPFGMRHWMENGEGMGIDPSTGNMKNEDTIIVLLDPDHILLRPFSDDFSNDDEIIVTGTHMENRRFKVEHGSPFGQRGWVRITG
;
A
#
# COMPACT_ATOMS: atom_id res chain seq x y z
N MET A 1 -63.04 -50.24 32.49
CA MET A 1 -64.33 -49.53 32.51
C MET A 1 -64.04 -48.03 32.45
N LYS A 2 -64.41 -47.36 31.33
CA LYS A 2 -64.36 -45.90 30.99
C LYS A 2 -62.94 -45.25 30.88
N ARG A 3 -62.36 -44.95 29.70
CA ARG A 3 -62.69 -44.03 28.57
C ARG A 3 -62.26 -42.57 28.83
N GLN A 4 -61.17 -42.12 28.17
CA GLN A 4 -60.96 -40.80 27.53
C GLN A 4 -59.51 -40.72 26.95
N GLU A 5 -59.34 -40.73 25.63
CA GLU A 5 -59.17 -39.57 24.72
C GLU A 5 -57.80 -38.85 24.78
N ARG A 6 -57.06 -38.87 23.66
CA ARG A 6 -56.19 -37.80 23.11
C ARG A 6 -55.78 -38.24 21.69
N ARG A 7 -56.60 -37.98 20.68
CA ARG A 7 -56.59 -36.82 19.75
C ARG A 7 -55.24 -36.63 19.04
N SER A 8 -55.25 -37.05 17.78
CA SER A 8 -54.36 -36.62 16.70
C SER A 8 -54.65 -35.16 16.32
N VAL A 9 -53.60 -34.35 16.17
CA VAL A 9 -53.65 -33.08 15.43
C VAL A 9 -52.38 -33.00 14.60
N GLY A 10 -52.48 -33.44 13.35
CA GLY A 10 -51.57 -33.08 12.27
C GLY A 10 -52.43 -32.52 11.14
N ALA A 11 -52.31 -31.23 10.86
CA ALA A 11 -52.85 -30.63 9.65
C ALA A 11 -52.24 -29.24 9.38
N ASN A 12 -51.55 -29.16 8.23
CA ASN A 12 -51.63 -28.07 7.26
C ASN A 12 -51.16 -26.66 7.66
N ARG A 13 -49.90 -26.34 7.32
CA ARG A 13 -49.48 -25.00 6.91
C ARG A 13 -49.20 -25.01 5.40
N ARG A 14 -50.23 -24.66 4.63
CA ARG A 14 -50.17 -24.52 3.17
C ARG A 14 -50.09 -23.03 2.83
N SER A 15 -48.99 -22.66 2.16
CA SER A 15 -48.89 -21.66 1.11
C SER A 15 -49.64 -20.33 1.29
N ASP A 16 -48.95 -19.30 1.78
CA ASP A 16 -49.21 -17.91 1.38
C ASP A 16 -47.87 -17.27 1.03
N ARG A 17 -47.60 -17.15 -0.28
CA ARG A 17 -46.46 -16.40 -0.81
C ARG A 17 -46.91 -15.68 -2.07
N HIS A 18 -46.62 -14.37 -2.09
CA HIS A 18 -46.71 -13.42 -3.22
C HIS A 18 -48.03 -12.65 -3.41
N SER A 19 -48.28 -11.68 -2.53
CA SER A 19 -48.82 -10.39 -2.95
C SER A 19 -47.71 -9.33 -2.79
N VAL A 20 -46.84 -9.21 -3.80
CA VAL A 20 -45.91 -8.08 -3.84
C VAL A 20 -46.75 -6.82 -4.02
N SER A 21 -46.72 -5.94 -3.03
CA SER A 21 -47.50 -4.70 -3.02
C SER A 21 -47.18 -3.88 -4.27
N LEU A 22 -48.20 -3.50 -5.04
CA LEU A 22 -48.09 -2.66 -6.25
C LEU A 22 -47.26 -1.39 -5.99
N LYS A 23 -47.29 -0.88 -4.75
CA LYS A 23 -46.47 0.25 -4.29
C LYS A 23 -44.98 -0.04 -4.37
N ALA A 24 -44.54 -1.24 -4.00
CA ALA A 24 -43.12 -1.62 -4.04
C ALA A 24 -42.58 -1.67 -5.48
N ILE A 25 -43.39 -2.14 -6.42
CA ILE A 25 -43.05 -2.15 -7.86
C ILE A 25 -42.95 -0.71 -8.38
N LEU A 26 -43.89 0.16 -8.00
CA LEU A 26 -43.87 1.57 -8.39
C LEU A 26 -42.64 2.30 -7.83
N TYR A 27 -42.28 2.09 -6.56
CA TYR A 27 -41.08 2.67 -5.97
C TYR A 27 -39.79 2.18 -6.64
N ALA A 28 -39.70 0.89 -6.96
CA ALA A 28 -38.56 0.34 -7.68
C ALA A 28 -38.42 0.96 -9.09
N ALA A 29 -39.52 1.12 -9.82
CA ALA A 29 -39.51 1.73 -11.14
C ALA A 29 -39.05 3.21 -11.11
N VAL A 30 -39.52 3.99 -10.14
CA VAL A 30 -39.10 5.39 -9.96
C VAL A 30 -37.62 5.49 -9.58
N ALA A 31 -37.14 4.62 -8.68
CA ALA A 31 -35.73 4.59 -8.30
C ALA A 31 -34.82 4.26 -9.49
N ILE A 32 -35.20 3.29 -10.32
CA ILE A 32 -34.46 2.94 -11.54
C ILE A 32 -34.44 4.12 -12.53
N ALA A 33 -35.58 4.78 -12.75
CA ALA A 33 -35.65 5.95 -13.63
C ALA A 33 -34.73 7.10 -13.16
N LEU A 34 -34.68 7.37 -11.85
CA LEU A 34 -33.79 8.39 -11.29
C LEU A 34 -32.31 8.03 -11.48
N ILE A 35 -31.95 6.76 -11.28
CA ILE A 35 -30.57 6.29 -11.51
C ILE A 35 -30.19 6.48 -12.99
N ILE A 36 -31.08 6.14 -13.93
CA ILE A 36 -30.82 6.34 -15.37
C ILE A 36 -30.59 7.81 -15.69
N VAL A 37 -31.41 8.72 -15.14
CA VAL A 37 -31.25 10.17 -15.35
C VAL A 37 -29.92 10.67 -14.79
N VAL A 38 -29.53 10.23 -13.59
CA VAL A 38 -28.23 10.60 -12.98
C VAL A 38 -27.05 10.09 -13.81
N VAL A 39 -27.10 8.83 -14.25
CA VAL A 39 -26.05 8.24 -15.10
C VAL A 39 -25.94 8.98 -16.43
N ALA A 40 -27.06 9.31 -17.07
CA ALA A 40 -27.07 10.07 -18.33
C ALA A 40 -26.52 11.49 -18.19
N HIS A 41 -26.80 12.17 -17.08
CA HIS A 41 -26.19 13.48 -16.80
C HIS A 41 -24.68 13.38 -16.55
N TYR A 42 -24.23 12.32 -15.89
CA TYR A 42 -22.81 12.12 -15.60
C TYR A 42 -22.00 11.82 -16.87
N THR A 43 -22.54 10.98 -17.77
CA THR A 43 -21.87 10.67 -19.05
C THR A 43 -21.81 11.87 -19.98
N PHE A 44 -22.86 12.70 -20.02
CA PHE A 44 -22.86 13.93 -20.82
C PHE A 44 -21.80 14.95 -20.31
N ALA A 45 -21.67 15.09 -18.99
CA ALA A 45 -20.66 15.98 -18.40
C ALA A 45 -19.21 15.53 -18.70
N GLN A 46 -18.96 14.23 -18.79
CA GLN A 46 -17.64 13.69 -19.12
C GLN A 46 -17.25 13.94 -20.59
N GLN A 47 -18.23 13.94 -21.51
CA GLN A 47 -17.95 14.11 -22.94
C GLN A 47 -17.57 15.57 -23.28
N SER A 48 -18.03 16.55 -22.49
CA SER A 48 -17.63 17.95 -22.63
C SER A 48 -16.18 18.26 -22.22
N SER A 49 -15.55 17.49 -21.33
CA SER A 49 -14.15 17.76 -20.92
C SER A 49 -13.12 17.23 -21.91
N VAL A 50 -13.44 16.15 -22.63
CA VAL A 50 -12.53 15.53 -23.61
C VAL A 50 -12.36 16.41 -24.86
N ALA A 51 -13.37 17.20 -25.23
CA ALA A 51 -13.30 18.09 -26.38
C ALA A 51 -12.30 19.26 -26.21
N GLN A 52 -11.98 19.67 -24.96
CA GLN A 52 -11.07 20.78 -24.70
C GLN A 52 -9.59 20.35 -24.60
N ALA A 53 -9.32 19.07 -24.29
CA ALA A 53 -7.95 18.56 -24.21
C ALA A 53 -7.30 18.30 -25.60
N GLY A 54 -8.10 18.11 -26.66
CA GLY A 54 -7.60 17.79 -28.01
C GLY A 54 -6.99 18.96 -28.79
N VAL A 55 -7.23 20.21 -28.38
CA VAL A 55 -6.78 21.41 -29.13
C VAL A 55 -5.43 21.93 -28.63
N ALA A 56 -5.03 21.64 -27.39
CA ALA A 56 -3.79 22.14 -26.80
C ALA A 56 -2.51 21.39 -27.25
N ALA A 57 -2.64 20.18 -27.80
CA ALA A 57 -1.50 19.30 -28.08
C ALA A 57 -0.82 19.52 -29.46
N SER A 58 -1.27 20.49 -30.27
CA SER A 58 -0.76 20.69 -31.65
C SER A 58 0.26 21.83 -31.83
N LYS A 59 0.63 22.56 -30.76
CA LYS A 59 1.61 23.67 -30.82
C LYS A 59 2.78 23.50 -29.85
N SER A 60 3.72 22.61 -30.16
CA SER A 60 5.15 22.81 -29.82
C SER A 60 6.00 21.62 -30.28
N LYS A 61 6.55 21.70 -31.49
CA LYS A 61 7.78 20.97 -31.87
C LYS A 61 8.31 21.54 -33.19
N SER A 62 9.11 22.59 -33.08
CA SER A 62 10.01 23.05 -34.14
C SER A 62 11.10 23.92 -33.52
N LYS A 63 12.32 23.36 -33.41
CA LYS A 63 13.62 23.96 -33.76
C LYS A 63 14.74 23.36 -32.91
N SER A 64 15.52 22.50 -33.56
CA SER A 64 16.91 22.18 -33.24
C SER A 64 17.82 23.06 -34.10
N SER A 65 18.90 23.60 -33.54
CA SER A 65 20.21 23.74 -34.20
C SER A 65 21.27 24.32 -33.25
N LEU A 66 22.39 23.60 -33.16
CA LEU A 66 23.80 23.99 -32.95
C LEU A 66 24.14 25.38 -32.38
N ALA A 67 25.02 25.43 -31.37
CA ALA A 67 26.47 25.69 -31.54
C ALA A 67 27.19 25.88 -30.19
N ASN A 68 28.42 25.37 -30.12
CA ASN A 68 29.47 25.61 -29.10
C ASN A 68 29.76 27.11 -28.91
N SER A 69 30.13 27.52 -27.69
CA SER A 69 31.22 28.48 -27.39
C SER A 69 31.40 28.61 -25.87
N ASP A 70 32.62 28.34 -25.40
CA ASP A 70 33.11 28.63 -24.05
C ASP A 70 33.12 30.14 -23.77
N VAL A 71 32.51 30.57 -22.66
CA VAL A 71 32.81 31.85 -22.00
C VAL A 71 32.68 31.69 -20.49
N VAL A 72 33.82 31.78 -19.81
CA VAL A 72 33.93 32.01 -18.37
C VAL A 72 33.67 33.49 -18.08
N ILE A 73 32.59 33.80 -17.36
CA ILE A 73 32.47 35.06 -16.60
C ILE A 73 31.84 34.75 -15.24
N ASP A 74 32.64 35.03 -14.21
CA ASP A 74 32.26 35.20 -12.82
C ASP A 74 31.37 36.44 -12.67
N HIS A 75 30.17 36.26 -12.12
CA HIS A 75 29.49 37.31 -11.39
C HIS A 75 28.60 36.74 -10.29
N SER A 76 29.11 36.88 -9.06
CA SER A 76 28.35 37.12 -7.84
C SER A 76 27.08 37.95 -8.06
N SER A 77 25.91 37.37 -7.77
CA SER A 77 24.75 38.12 -7.29
C SER A 77 23.89 37.25 -6.37
N LYS A 78 23.92 37.62 -5.10
CA LYS A 78 22.98 37.23 -4.04
C LYS A 78 21.55 37.63 -4.42
N SER A 79 20.63 36.68 -4.49
CA SER A 79 19.21 36.84 -4.12
C SER A 79 18.46 35.55 -4.48
N ASP A 80 18.21 34.72 -3.47
CA ASP A 80 16.95 33.98 -3.23
C ASP A 80 17.20 32.91 -2.15
N ASP A 81 17.61 33.43 -1.00
CA ASP A 81 17.80 32.71 0.25
C ASP A 81 16.46 32.70 1.01
N LEU A 82 15.49 31.90 0.56
CA LEU A 82 14.24 31.68 1.32
C LEU A 82 13.40 30.45 0.91
N LEU A 83 13.98 29.47 0.23
CA LEU A 83 13.34 28.16 -0.02
C LEU A 83 14.29 26.96 0.14
N GLY A 84 15.49 27.21 0.68
CA GLY A 84 16.58 26.22 0.80
C GLY A 84 16.91 25.81 2.23
N ARG A 85 15.95 25.80 3.17
CA ARG A 85 16.19 25.23 4.51
C ARG A 85 16.15 23.70 4.46
N THR A 86 17.24 23.15 3.93
CA THR A 86 17.99 22.00 4.45
C THR A 86 17.21 21.06 5.38
N ILE A 87 16.37 20.20 4.80
CA ILE A 87 16.32 18.81 5.25
C ILE A 87 17.37 18.06 4.44
N ARG A 88 18.65 18.35 4.74
CA ARG A 88 19.69 17.36 4.57
C ARG A 88 19.47 16.42 5.74
N SER A 89 18.55 15.47 5.58
CA SER A 89 18.56 14.29 6.43
C SER A 89 19.98 13.78 6.33
N LYS A 90 20.64 13.76 7.47
CA LYS A 90 21.94 13.12 7.63
C LYS A 90 21.64 11.64 7.47
N ALA A 91 21.51 11.20 6.21
CA ALA A 91 21.80 9.82 5.87
C ALA A 91 23.19 9.62 6.46
N GLU A 92 23.28 8.76 7.48
CA GLU A 92 24.57 8.24 7.93
C GLU A 92 25.24 7.66 6.70
N VAL A 93 26.09 8.46 6.08
CA VAL A 93 27.09 7.98 5.15
C VAL A 93 28.12 7.32 6.06
N ASP A 94 27.87 6.04 6.36
CA ASP A 94 28.94 5.15 6.79
C ASP A 94 29.93 5.10 5.62
N GLU A 95 31.01 5.88 5.77
CA GLU A 95 32.06 6.07 4.79
C GLU A 95 32.99 4.86 4.81
N SER A 96 32.43 3.66 4.55
CA SER A 96 33.19 2.46 4.25
C SER A 96 32.76 1.91 2.88
N ASN A 97 33.52 2.31 1.86
CA ASN A 97 33.46 1.84 0.47
C ASN A 97 32.12 2.03 -0.27
N GLY A 98 31.81 3.27 -0.72
CA GLY A 98 31.15 3.58 -2.00
C GLY A 98 29.79 2.96 -2.37
N ILE A 99 29.23 2.05 -1.57
CA ILE A 99 27.94 1.40 -1.73
C ILE A 99 27.11 1.93 -0.58
N GLN A 100 26.18 2.85 -0.87
CA GLN A 100 25.21 3.23 0.14
C GLN A 100 24.39 1.99 0.51
N ARG A 101 24.70 1.40 1.66
CA ARG A 101 23.94 0.28 2.22
C ARG A 101 22.51 0.75 2.47
N GLU A 102 21.53 0.16 1.80
CA GLU A 102 20.13 0.42 2.12
C GLU A 102 19.80 -0.17 3.49
N LYS A 103 19.86 0.70 4.51
CA LYS A 103 19.67 0.35 5.92
C LYS A 103 18.26 -0.18 6.23
N TYR A 104 17.25 0.29 5.50
CA TYR A 104 15.85 -0.07 5.74
C TYR A 104 15.17 -0.61 4.47
N HIS A 105 14.29 -1.60 4.65
CA HIS A 105 13.36 -2.07 3.64
C HIS A 105 11.97 -2.20 4.25
N ILE A 106 11.07 -1.30 3.86
CA ILE A 106 9.67 -1.36 4.29
C ILE A 106 8.91 -2.33 3.41
N VAL A 107 8.15 -3.21 4.02
CA VAL A 107 7.35 -4.21 3.31
C VAL A 107 5.95 -4.21 3.90
N PHE A 108 4.94 -4.24 3.05
CA PHE A 108 3.55 -4.33 3.48
C PHE A 108 2.76 -5.20 2.51
N SER A 109 1.76 -5.91 3.02
CA SER A 109 0.96 -6.87 2.26
C SER A 109 -0.45 -6.36 2.04
N THR A 110 -0.96 -6.62 0.84
CA THR A 110 -2.25 -6.17 0.32
C THR A 110 -2.87 -7.27 -0.55
N ASP A 111 -4.17 -7.15 -0.77
CA ASP A 111 -4.84 -7.78 -1.91
C ASP A 111 -4.78 -6.87 -3.15
N CYS A 112 -5.50 -7.28 -4.20
CA CYS A 112 -5.58 -6.58 -5.49
C CYS A 112 -6.89 -5.79 -5.63
N SER A 113 -7.55 -5.47 -4.51
CA SER A 113 -8.78 -4.70 -4.47
C SER A 113 -8.50 -3.19 -4.55
N ALA A 114 -9.44 -2.45 -5.14
CA ALA A 114 -9.37 -0.99 -5.19
C ALA A 114 -9.25 -0.33 -3.80
N TYR A 115 -9.73 -0.99 -2.74
CA TYR A 115 -9.58 -0.51 -1.37
C TYR A 115 -8.10 -0.53 -0.93
N GLN A 116 -7.37 -1.60 -1.22
CA GLN A 116 -5.95 -1.66 -0.87
C GLN A 116 -5.07 -0.76 -1.77
N HIS A 117 -5.56 -0.35 -2.95
CA HIS A 117 -4.78 0.51 -3.86
C HIS A 117 -4.55 1.91 -3.29
N TRP A 118 -5.60 2.54 -2.77
CA TRP A 118 -5.46 3.88 -2.20
C TRP A 118 -4.63 3.85 -0.92
N GLN A 119 -4.77 2.79 -0.11
CA GLN A 119 -3.95 2.56 1.09
C GLN A 119 -2.46 2.45 0.73
N SER A 120 -2.16 1.63 -0.28
CA SER A 120 -0.81 1.51 -0.83
C SER A 120 -0.26 2.84 -1.33
N TYR A 121 -1.06 3.60 -2.09
CA TYR A 121 -0.67 4.91 -2.60
C TYR A 121 -0.32 5.86 -1.46
N VAL A 122 -1.16 5.92 -0.42
CA VAL A 122 -0.94 6.78 0.75
C VAL A 122 0.34 6.39 1.48
N LEU A 123 0.60 5.09 1.67
CA LEU A 123 1.82 4.63 2.33
C LEU A 123 3.08 4.99 1.53
N PHE A 124 3.11 4.73 0.22
CA PHE A 124 4.21 5.15 -0.66
C PHE A 124 4.41 6.67 -0.65
N TYR A 125 3.32 7.42 -0.77
CA TYR A 125 3.36 8.87 -0.74
C TYR A 125 3.88 9.40 0.60
N SER A 126 3.47 8.80 1.72
CA SER A 126 3.97 9.19 3.04
C SER A 126 5.47 8.94 3.15
N ALA A 127 5.97 7.78 2.69
CA ALA A 127 7.40 7.46 2.64
C ALA A 127 8.19 8.47 1.79
N LEU A 128 7.66 8.86 0.62
CA LEU A 128 8.23 9.91 -0.22
C LEU A 128 8.28 11.24 0.53
N LYS A 129 7.19 11.64 1.18
CA LYS A 129 7.07 12.95 1.82
C LYS A 129 7.99 13.16 3.00
N ILE A 130 8.20 12.11 3.80
CA ILE A 130 9.13 12.18 4.93
C ILE A 130 10.59 11.93 4.51
N GLY A 131 10.85 11.64 3.24
CA GLY A 131 12.18 11.27 2.75
C GLY A 131 12.71 9.98 3.37
N GLN A 132 11.84 8.98 3.54
CA GLN A 132 12.21 7.69 4.13
C GLN A 132 13.33 7.03 3.31
N PRO A 133 14.50 6.73 3.92
CA PRO A 133 15.57 6.04 3.23
C PRO A 133 15.22 4.56 2.98
N GLY A 134 15.82 4.01 1.93
CA GLY A 134 15.73 2.59 1.59
C GLY A 134 14.63 2.24 0.59
N TYR A 135 14.27 0.97 0.55
CA TYR A 135 13.22 0.43 -0.35
C TYR A 135 11.87 0.38 0.34
N VAL A 136 10.82 0.46 -0.46
CA VAL A 136 9.44 0.21 -0.02
C VAL A 136 8.81 -0.77 -1.00
N THR A 137 8.37 -1.94 -0.53
CA THR A 137 7.76 -2.97 -1.39
C THR A 137 6.35 -3.29 -0.94
N ARG A 138 5.39 -3.15 -1.87
CA ARG A 138 4.04 -3.70 -1.73
C ARG A 138 4.05 -5.16 -2.14
N ILE A 139 3.55 -6.05 -1.28
CA ILE A 139 3.25 -7.44 -1.62
C ILE A 139 1.76 -7.51 -1.98
N ALA A 140 1.43 -7.78 -3.24
CA ALA A 140 0.06 -7.94 -3.70
C ALA A 140 -0.25 -9.42 -3.93
N SER A 141 -1.15 -9.96 -3.12
CA SER A 141 -1.45 -11.40 -3.09
C SER A 141 -2.78 -11.72 -3.76
N GLY A 142 -2.79 -12.80 -4.54
CA GLY A 142 -4.01 -13.42 -5.05
C GLY A 142 -4.68 -12.65 -6.19
N CYS A 143 -3.91 -11.88 -6.96
CA CYS A 143 -4.40 -11.28 -8.20
C CYS A 143 -4.66 -12.38 -9.25
N SER A 144 -5.66 -12.19 -10.10
CA SER A 144 -5.73 -12.90 -11.39
C SER A 144 -4.67 -12.36 -12.36
N GLU A 145 -4.31 -13.14 -13.40
CA GLU A 145 -3.31 -12.70 -14.40
C GLU A 145 -3.61 -11.33 -15.04
N LYS A 146 -4.90 -10.99 -15.19
CA LYS A 146 -5.33 -9.70 -15.72
C LYS A 146 -5.10 -8.58 -14.69
N GLU A 147 -5.41 -8.85 -13.42
CA GLU A 147 -5.18 -7.92 -12.32
C GLU A 147 -3.68 -7.71 -12.09
N GLU A 148 -2.87 -8.76 -12.12
CA GLU A 148 -1.40 -8.66 -11.99
C GLU A 148 -0.80 -7.66 -12.99
N LYS A 149 -1.20 -7.76 -14.26
CA LYS A 149 -0.74 -6.84 -15.31
C LYS A 149 -1.21 -5.40 -15.04
N ALA A 150 -2.46 -5.24 -14.61
CA ALA A 150 -3.01 -3.93 -14.27
C ALA A 150 -2.31 -3.32 -13.04
N GLU A 151 -1.98 -4.13 -12.03
CA GLU A 151 -1.27 -3.70 -10.83
C GLU A 151 0.15 -3.23 -11.15
N VAL A 152 0.89 -3.98 -11.97
CA VAL A 152 2.23 -3.59 -12.39
C VAL A 152 2.20 -2.32 -13.23
N GLU A 153 1.26 -2.20 -14.18
CA GLU A 153 1.10 -0.98 -14.98
C GLU A 153 0.75 0.22 -14.09
N TRP A 154 -0.22 0.06 -13.19
CA TRP A 154 -0.63 1.11 -12.27
C TRP A 154 0.52 1.53 -11.35
N HIS A 155 1.26 0.57 -10.78
CA HIS A 155 2.40 0.82 -9.90
C HIS A 155 3.50 1.57 -10.64
N ASN A 156 3.85 1.15 -11.85
CA ASN A 156 4.89 1.81 -12.64
C ASN A 156 4.50 3.26 -12.99
N LYS A 157 3.23 3.47 -13.37
CA LYS A 157 2.71 4.78 -13.77
C LYS A 157 2.55 5.76 -12.61
N HIS A 158 2.11 5.29 -11.44
CA HIS A 158 1.71 6.18 -10.33
C HIS A 158 2.64 6.15 -9.13
N ILE A 159 3.49 5.13 -9.00
CA ILE A 159 4.41 4.97 -7.86
C ILE A 159 5.86 5.06 -8.33
N ARG A 160 6.33 4.09 -9.13
CA ARG A 160 7.75 4.01 -9.49
C ARG A 160 8.23 5.24 -10.27
N GLY A 161 7.56 5.57 -11.38
CA GLY A 161 7.93 6.70 -12.23
C GLY A 161 7.85 8.07 -11.54
N PRO A 162 6.74 8.44 -10.87
CA PRO A 162 6.58 9.77 -10.30
C PRO A 162 7.09 9.92 -8.85
N MET A 163 7.34 8.82 -8.12
CA MET A 163 7.78 8.89 -6.71
C MET A 163 9.24 8.44 -6.53
N SER A 164 9.55 7.17 -6.82
CA SER A 164 10.89 6.62 -6.57
C SER A 164 11.10 5.26 -7.25
N ASP A 165 12.27 5.06 -7.88
CA ASP A 165 12.70 3.76 -8.40
C ASP A 165 12.87 2.69 -7.30
N LYS A 166 13.05 3.13 -6.03
CA LYS A 166 13.15 2.25 -4.87
C LYS A 166 11.80 1.72 -4.39
N PHE A 167 10.69 2.15 -5.01
CA PHE A 167 9.36 1.66 -4.67
C PHE A 167 8.96 0.52 -5.60
N GLY A 168 8.81 -0.67 -5.00
CA GLY A 168 8.57 -1.94 -5.69
C GLY A 168 7.20 -2.52 -5.42
N ILE A 169 6.83 -3.47 -6.29
CA ILE A 169 5.68 -4.36 -6.13
C ILE A 169 6.17 -5.80 -6.28
N HIS A 170 5.67 -6.69 -5.43
CA HIS A 170 5.91 -8.13 -5.48
C HIS A 170 4.58 -8.85 -5.55
N LEU A 171 4.37 -9.60 -6.63
CA LEU A 171 3.14 -10.37 -6.83
C LEU A 171 3.28 -11.75 -6.19
N THR A 172 2.21 -12.23 -5.56
CA THR A 172 2.20 -13.56 -4.97
C THR A 172 0.94 -14.33 -5.32
N PRO A 173 1.02 -15.68 -5.32
CA PRO A 173 -0.16 -16.53 -5.37
C PRO A 173 -1.17 -16.22 -4.25
N HIS A 174 -2.37 -16.77 -4.40
CA HIS A 174 -3.38 -16.75 -3.36
C HIS A 174 -3.08 -17.81 -2.30
N PHE A 175 -3.01 -17.41 -1.03
CA PHE A 175 -2.67 -18.28 0.10
C PHE A 175 -3.82 -18.48 1.09
N SER A 176 -5.04 -18.05 0.76
CA SER A 176 -6.19 -18.14 1.68
C SER A 176 -6.64 -19.58 1.97
N SER A 177 -6.39 -20.51 1.05
CA SER A 177 -7.05 -21.81 1.09
C SER A 177 -6.59 -22.67 2.26
N VAL A 178 -7.53 -22.96 3.16
CA VAL A 178 -7.33 -23.84 4.31
C VAL A 178 -7.57 -25.27 3.88
N LYS A 179 -6.52 -26.09 3.94
CA LYS A 179 -6.60 -27.52 3.62
C LYS A 179 -6.64 -28.35 4.90
N LYS A 180 -7.57 -29.31 4.97
CA LYS A 180 -7.60 -30.37 5.98
C LYS A 180 -7.67 -31.69 5.25
N ASP A 181 -6.71 -32.58 5.53
CA ASP A 181 -6.58 -33.89 4.88
C ASP A 181 -6.48 -33.83 3.33
N GLY A 182 -5.92 -32.74 2.80
CA GLY A 182 -5.78 -32.50 1.36
C GLY A 182 -6.97 -31.83 0.70
N GLU A 183 -8.12 -31.74 1.38
CA GLU A 183 -9.32 -31.06 0.87
C GLU A 183 -9.41 -29.62 1.36
N ILE A 184 -9.90 -28.72 0.50
CA ILE A 184 -10.14 -27.31 0.86
C ILE A 184 -11.39 -27.26 1.73
N VAL A 185 -11.22 -26.96 3.02
CA VAL A 185 -12.30 -26.88 4.01
C VAL A 185 -12.76 -25.46 4.30
N GLY A 186 -12.08 -24.46 3.75
CA GLY A 186 -12.45 -23.06 3.85
C GLY A 186 -11.37 -22.14 3.28
N ASP A 187 -11.67 -20.84 3.30
CA ASP A 187 -10.73 -19.78 2.96
C ASP A 187 -10.52 -18.87 4.16
N TYR A 188 -9.27 -18.50 4.39
CA TYR A 188 -8.85 -17.55 5.41
C TYR A 188 -7.93 -16.51 4.79
N GLU A 189 -8.51 -15.41 4.34
CA GLU A 189 -7.84 -14.33 3.60
C GLU A 189 -6.60 -13.75 4.31
N PHE A 190 -6.58 -13.77 5.64
CA PHE A 190 -5.47 -13.25 6.44
C PHE A 190 -4.17 -14.05 6.29
N PHE A 191 -4.22 -15.26 5.72
CA PHE A 191 -3.03 -16.05 5.37
C PHE A 191 -2.20 -15.41 4.25
N ASN A 192 -2.78 -14.56 3.42
CA ASN A 192 -2.03 -13.84 2.40
C ASN A 192 -0.88 -13.00 3.01
N LYS A 193 -1.03 -12.48 4.24
CA LYS A 193 0.03 -11.69 4.89
C LYS A 193 1.29 -12.52 5.22
N PRO A 194 1.23 -13.54 6.11
CA PRO A 194 2.42 -14.31 6.47
C PRO A 194 3.01 -15.08 5.29
N PHE A 195 2.17 -15.67 4.42
CA PHE A 195 2.68 -16.42 3.27
C PHE A 195 3.16 -15.53 2.13
N GLY A 196 2.54 -14.36 1.92
CA GLY A 196 3.03 -13.35 1.00
C GLY A 196 4.40 -12.81 1.42
N MET A 197 4.57 -12.52 2.71
CA MET A 197 5.86 -12.12 3.29
C MET A 197 6.93 -13.19 3.07
N ARG A 198 6.62 -14.46 3.40
CA ARG A 198 7.52 -15.58 3.16
C ARG A 198 7.88 -15.71 1.68
N HIS A 199 6.90 -15.64 0.79
CA HIS A 199 7.11 -15.71 -0.65
C HIS A 199 8.02 -14.59 -1.15
N TRP A 200 7.87 -13.37 -0.63
CA TRP A 200 8.77 -12.26 -0.92
C TRP A 200 10.18 -12.49 -0.37
N MET A 201 10.33 -13.04 0.84
CA MET A 201 11.65 -13.36 1.39
C MET A 201 12.39 -14.42 0.56
N GLU A 202 11.67 -15.38 0.00
CA GLU A 202 12.24 -16.48 -0.79
C GLU A 202 12.49 -16.08 -2.26
N ASN A 203 11.67 -15.19 -2.85
CA ASN A 203 11.65 -14.95 -4.30
C ASN A 203 11.74 -13.47 -4.71
N GLY A 204 11.71 -12.55 -3.76
CA GLY A 204 11.64 -11.12 -4.03
C GLY A 204 12.98 -10.55 -4.46
N GLU A 205 13.01 -9.88 -5.62
CA GLU A 205 14.22 -9.20 -6.12
C GLU A 205 14.77 -8.17 -5.11
N GLY A 206 13.87 -7.55 -4.34
CA GLY A 206 14.18 -6.56 -3.33
C GLY A 206 14.85 -7.10 -2.06
N MET A 207 14.85 -8.41 -1.82
CA MET A 207 15.53 -9.00 -0.64
C MET A 207 17.06 -8.87 -0.70
N GLY A 208 17.60 -8.55 -1.88
CA GLY A 208 19.04 -8.41 -2.06
C GLY A 208 19.78 -9.73 -1.88
N ILE A 209 19.15 -10.88 -2.17
CA ILE A 209 19.85 -12.17 -2.19
C ILE A 209 20.73 -12.22 -3.44
N ASP A 210 22.01 -12.57 -3.28
CA ASP A 210 22.92 -12.83 -4.38
C ASP A 210 22.60 -14.21 -5.00
N PRO A 211 22.18 -14.28 -6.28
CA PRO A 211 21.82 -15.54 -6.92
C PRO A 211 22.98 -16.55 -7.00
N SER A 212 24.23 -16.08 -6.95
CA SER A 212 25.41 -16.93 -7.08
C SER A 212 25.82 -17.59 -5.76
N THR A 213 25.61 -16.91 -4.64
CA THR A 213 26.00 -17.39 -3.31
C THR A 213 24.83 -17.82 -2.45
N GLY A 214 23.62 -17.39 -2.77
CA GLY A 214 22.41 -17.57 -1.94
C GLY A 214 22.42 -16.73 -0.66
N ASN A 215 23.43 -15.88 -0.45
CA ASN A 215 23.57 -15.05 0.73
C ASN A 215 22.92 -13.68 0.51
N MET A 216 22.51 -13.03 1.61
CA MET A 216 22.06 -11.64 1.54
C MET A 216 23.25 -10.72 1.24
N LYS A 217 23.08 -9.81 0.27
CA LYS A 217 24.07 -8.78 -0.07
C LYS A 217 24.35 -7.83 1.11
N ASN A 218 23.36 -7.63 1.97
CA ASN A 218 23.45 -6.82 3.17
C ASN A 218 22.72 -7.50 4.32
N GLU A 219 23.48 -8.18 5.18
CA GLU A 219 22.95 -8.97 6.30
C GLU A 219 22.34 -8.11 7.43
N ASP A 220 22.66 -6.81 7.45
CA ASP A 220 22.19 -5.85 8.46
C ASP A 220 21.04 -4.96 7.97
N THR A 221 20.46 -5.25 6.79
CA THR A 221 19.26 -4.53 6.34
C THR A 221 18.09 -4.80 7.28
N ILE A 222 17.50 -3.72 7.80
CA ILE A 222 16.35 -3.75 8.71
C ILE A 222 15.08 -3.87 7.88
N ILE A 223 14.40 -5.01 7.99
CA ILE A 223 13.10 -5.22 7.36
C ILE A 223 11.99 -4.72 8.28
N VAL A 224 11.20 -3.77 7.80
CA VAL A 224 10.09 -3.16 8.54
C VAL A 224 8.77 -3.63 7.94
N LEU A 225 8.06 -4.49 8.66
CA LEU A 225 6.74 -4.97 8.26
C LEU A 225 5.65 -3.99 8.72
N LEU A 226 4.84 -3.48 7.79
CA LEU A 226 3.73 -2.57 8.06
C LEU A 226 2.41 -3.12 7.52
N ASP A 227 1.32 -2.63 8.11
CA ASP A 227 -0.01 -2.74 7.53
C ASP A 227 -0.24 -1.63 6.49
N PRO A 228 -1.08 -1.88 5.46
CA PRO A 228 -1.31 -0.93 4.37
C PRO A 228 -2.05 0.35 4.81
N ASP A 229 -2.75 0.32 5.94
CA ASP A 229 -3.45 1.48 6.53
C ASP A 229 -2.56 2.34 7.45
N HIS A 230 -1.28 1.98 7.62
CA HIS A 230 -0.32 2.83 8.31
C HIS A 230 0.07 4.06 7.48
N ILE A 231 0.41 5.14 8.18
CA ILE A 231 0.93 6.38 7.58
C ILE A 231 2.24 6.72 8.27
N LEU A 232 3.28 7.02 7.50
CA LEU A 232 4.56 7.42 8.03
C LEU A 232 4.57 8.93 8.31
N LEU A 233 4.87 9.29 9.56
CA LEU A 233 4.96 10.69 10.00
C LEU A 233 6.42 11.16 10.15
N ARG A 234 7.36 10.23 10.27
CA ARG A 234 8.80 10.47 10.39
C ARG A 234 9.60 9.27 9.87
N PRO A 235 10.84 9.46 9.43
CA PRO A 235 11.71 8.36 9.04
C PRO A 235 11.94 7.36 10.19
N PHE A 236 12.11 6.09 9.84
CA PHE A 236 12.50 5.07 10.82
C PHE A 236 13.90 5.35 11.39
N SER A 237 14.03 5.12 12.70
CA SER A 237 15.29 5.00 13.42
C SER A 237 15.47 3.54 13.86
N ASP A 238 16.70 3.10 13.99
CA ASP A 238 17.09 1.84 14.63
C ASP A 238 17.47 2.02 16.11
N ASP A 239 17.56 3.27 16.57
CA ASP A 239 17.82 3.65 17.95
C ASP A 239 16.63 4.43 18.51
N PHE A 240 15.93 3.80 19.44
CA PHE A 240 14.81 4.35 20.19
C PHE A 240 15.18 4.62 21.65
N SER A 241 16.45 4.91 21.96
CA SER A 241 16.86 5.23 23.34
C SER A 241 16.48 6.63 23.79
N ASN A 242 16.03 7.50 22.87
CA ASN A 242 15.55 8.83 23.20
C ASN A 242 14.10 8.80 23.70
N ASP A 243 13.86 9.32 24.91
CA ASP A 243 12.55 9.39 25.55
C ASP A 243 11.51 10.18 24.74
N ASP A 244 11.93 11.12 23.88
CA ASP A 244 11.04 11.85 22.97
C ASP A 244 10.37 10.94 21.93
N GLU A 245 10.93 9.75 21.70
CA GLU A 245 10.44 8.75 20.76
C GLU A 245 9.57 7.68 21.42
N ILE A 246 9.45 7.71 22.75
CA ILE A 246 8.91 6.63 23.57
C ILE A 246 7.80 7.17 24.48
N ILE A 247 6.52 6.96 24.14
CA ILE A 247 5.50 6.96 25.21
C ILE A 247 5.47 5.60 25.87
N VAL A 248 6.04 5.52 27.06
CA VAL A 248 5.92 4.37 27.94
C VAL A 248 5.31 4.76 29.26
N THR A 249 4.21 4.11 29.62
CA THR A 249 3.61 4.20 30.96
C THR A 249 4.23 3.16 31.88
N GLY A 250 4.98 3.59 32.90
CA GLY A 250 5.32 2.84 34.12
C GLY A 250 6.24 1.60 34.00
N THR A 251 6.91 1.30 35.13
CA THR A 251 7.59 0.07 35.68
C THR A 251 8.27 -0.97 34.78
N HIS A 252 8.22 -0.85 33.45
CA HIS A 252 8.70 -1.85 32.50
C HIS A 252 9.98 -1.41 31.77
N MET A 253 10.73 -0.42 32.27
CA MET A 253 11.93 0.09 31.56
C MET A 253 13.17 -0.79 31.76
N GLU A 254 13.29 -1.47 32.90
CA GLU A 254 14.56 -2.08 33.36
C GLU A 254 15.10 -3.23 32.49
N ASN A 255 14.32 -3.75 31.53
CA ASN A 255 14.76 -4.81 30.60
C ASN A 255 14.36 -4.54 29.14
N ARG A 256 14.17 -3.27 28.75
CA ARG A 256 13.81 -2.94 27.36
C ARG A 256 15.04 -2.85 26.46
N ARG A 257 14.92 -3.47 25.30
CA ARG A 257 15.78 -3.18 24.15
C ARG A 257 15.26 -1.93 23.46
N PHE A 258 16.15 -0.96 23.28
CA PHE A 258 15.86 0.30 22.60
C PHE A 258 16.50 0.37 21.23
N LYS A 259 17.40 -0.56 20.89
CA LYS A 259 18.06 -0.60 19.59
C LYS A 259 17.67 -1.86 18.85
N VAL A 260 17.56 -1.74 17.53
CA VAL A 260 17.45 -2.88 16.62
C VAL A 260 18.83 -3.51 16.51
N GLU A 261 18.90 -4.83 16.65
CA GLU A 261 20.15 -5.58 16.63
C GLU A 261 20.04 -6.69 15.58
N HIS A 262 21.19 -7.07 15.00
CA HIS A 262 21.28 -8.17 14.05
C HIS A 262 20.64 -9.46 14.61
N GLY A 263 19.86 -10.15 13.79
CA GLY A 263 19.20 -11.42 14.15
C GLY A 263 18.15 -11.31 15.26
N SER A 264 17.80 -10.10 15.71
CA SER A 264 16.86 -9.89 16.81
C SER A 264 15.58 -9.21 16.33
N PRO A 265 14.42 -9.90 16.33
CA PRO A 265 13.16 -9.26 15.97
C PRO A 265 12.83 -8.14 16.95
N PHE A 266 12.37 -7.03 16.39
CA PHE A 266 11.95 -5.82 17.12
C PHE A 266 10.48 -5.55 16.80
N GLY A 267 9.69 -5.20 17.80
CA GLY A 267 8.26 -4.90 17.64
C GLY A 267 7.92 -3.54 18.24
N GLN A 268 6.86 -2.90 17.74
CA GLN A 268 6.35 -1.65 18.30
C GLN A 268 5.98 -1.85 19.78
N ARG A 269 6.57 -1.04 20.67
CA ARG A 269 6.40 -1.16 22.13
C ARG A 269 6.00 0.14 22.83
N GLY A 270 5.39 1.08 22.10
CA GLY A 270 4.85 2.35 22.62
C GLY A 270 4.06 3.17 21.59
N TRP A 271 3.26 4.12 22.08
CA TRP A 271 2.52 5.10 21.27
C TRP A 271 3.39 6.35 21.04
N VAL A 272 3.15 7.14 20.00
CA VAL A 272 3.83 8.43 19.75
C VAL A 272 2.99 9.57 20.32
N ARG A 273 3.59 10.46 21.15
CA ARG A 273 2.92 11.67 21.63
C ARG A 273 3.09 12.73 20.56
N ILE A 274 2.00 13.10 19.89
CA ILE A 274 1.99 14.35 19.13
C ILE A 274 1.83 15.46 20.18
N THR A 275 2.93 16.00 20.69
CA THR A 275 2.89 17.26 21.42
C THR A 275 2.76 18.38 20.41
N GLY A 276 1.60 19.04 20.41
CA GLY A 276 1.36 20.29 19.67
C GLY A 276 1.88 21.51 20.41
#